data_AF-A0A5K0YPP4-F1
#
_entry.id   AF-A0A5K0YPP4-F1
#
_cell.length_a   1.000
_cell.length_b   1.000
_cell.length_c   1.000
_cell.angle_alpha   90.00
_cell.angle_beta   90.00
_cell.angle_gamma   90.00
#
_symmetry.space_group_name_H-M   'P 1'
#
loop_
_entity.id
_entity.type
_entity.pdbx_description
1 polymer ?
#
loop_
_entity_poly.entity_id
_entity_poly.type
_entity_poly.pdbx_seq_one_letter_code
_entity_poly.pdbx_strand_id
1 'polypeptide(L)'
;CEQNSCIDPLTSTPIGSPCGCVLPIRVKLKLGVASYAVFPLIAELEIDVAGGTYLKQSQVRIMGADADNQDQEKTVVNIDLVPLGEKFDNATALLIYERFWQKKVAINASHFGDYEVVYVHYP
;
A
#
# COMPACT_ATOMS: atom_id res chain seq x y z
N CYS A 1 6.90 -17.31 5.75
CA CYS A 1 6.03 -18.21 4.97
C CYS A 1 6.68 -18.40 3.62
N GLU A 2 7.39 -19.51 3.39
CA GLU A 2 8.25 -19.66 2.20
C GLU A 2 7.73 -20.65 1.15
N GLN A 3 6.52 -21.22 1.30
CA GLN A 3 6.09 -22.35 0.45
C GLN A 3 4.68 -22.30 -0.15
N ASN A 4 3.89 -21.23 0.05
CA ASN A 4 2.58 -21.09 -0.60
C ASN A 4 2.56 -19.84 -1.48
N SER A 5 2.58 -20.03 -2.80
CA SER A 5 2.27 -18.95 -3.76
C SER A 5 0.76 -18.67 -3.65
N CYS A 6 0.40 -17.49 -3.15
CA CYS A 6 -0.99 -17.07 -3.13
C CYS A 6 -1.48 -16.84 -4.57
N ILE A 7 -2.67 -17.33 -4.88
CA ILE A 7 -3.29 -17.14 -6.20
C ILE A 7 -3.91 -15.75 -6.22
N ASP A 8 -3.64 -14.98 -7.28
CA ASP A 8 -4.29 -13.68 -7.50
C ASP A 8 -5.82 -13.81 -7.38
N PRO A 9 -6.50 -12.96 -6.60
CA PRO A 9 -6.03 -11.69 -6.03
C PRO A 9 -5.43 -11.74 -4.61
N LEU A 10 -5.22 -12.93 -4.03
CA LEU A 10 -4.77 -13.08 -2.65
C LEU A 10 -3.27 -12.78 -2.47
N THR A 11 -2.89 -12.38 -1.26
CA THR A 11 -1.49 -12.13 -0.86
C THR A 11 -1.19 -12.77 0.49
N SER A 12 0.09 -12.94 0.84
CA SER A 12 0.48 -13.60 2.09
C SER A 12 0.14 -12.75 3.32
N THR A 13 -0.20 -13.42 4.43
CA THR A 13 -0.51 -12.78 5.71
C THR A 13 0.59 -11.82 6.22
N PRO A 14 0.22 -10.83 7.05
CA PRO A 14 1.17 -9.93 7.72
C PRO A 14 2.25 -10.69 8.50
N ILE A 15 3.45 -10.11 8.59
CA ILE A 15 4.51 -10.62 9.49
C ILE A 15 3.97 -10.66 10.93
N GLY A 16 4.19 -11.78 11.62
CA GLY A 16 3.70 -12.02 12.98
C GLY A 16 2.31 -12.66 13.08
N SER A 17 1.66 -12.98 11.96
CA SER A 17 0.41 -13.74 11.90
C SER A 17 0.65 -15.19 11.44
N PRO A 18 -0.28 -16.14 11.68
CA PRO A 18 -0.21 -17.47 11.07
C PRO A 18 -0.08 -17.40 9.54
N CYS A 19 0.69 -18.31 8.95
CA CYS A 19 0.88 -18.33 7.50
C CYS A 19 -0.43 -18.65 6.77
N GLY A 20 -0.77 -17.82 5.79
CA GLY A 20 -1.95 -18.00 4.96
C GLY A 20 -2.00 -17.00 3.81
N CYS A 21 -3.05 -17.09 3.03
CA CYS A 21 -3.38 -16.14 1.98
C CYS A 21 -4.63 -15.37 2.37
N VAL A 22 -4.59 -14.04 2.23
CA VAL A 22 -5.66 -13.11 2.60
C VAL A 22 -5.98 -12.20 1.44
N LEU A 23 -7.18 -11.61 1.46
CA LEU A 23 -7.62 -10.69 0.42
C LEU A 23 -7.21 -9.25 0.78
N PRO A 24 -6.27 -8.62 0.04
CA PRO A 24 -5.82 -7.27 0.34
C PRO A 24 -6.75 -6.20 -0.25
N ILE A 25 -6.65 -4.98 0.27
CA ILE A 25 -7.04 -3.77 -0.48
C ILE A 25 -5.83 -3.34 -1.30
N ARG A 26 -6.00 -3.23 -2.62
CA ARG A 26 -4.94 -2.83 -3.54
C ARG A 26 -4.99 -1.32 -3.77
N VAL A 27 -3.89 -0.65 -3.50
CA VAL A 27 -3.75 0.78 -3.68
C VAL A 27 -2.64 1.03 -4.70
N LYS A 28 -2.89 1.94 -5.65
CA LYS A 28 -1.85 2.47 -6.52
C LYS A 28 -1.73 3.96 -6.33
N LEU A 29 -0.53 4.40 -5.97
CA LEU A 29 -0.19 5.80 -5.77
C LEU A 29 0.83 6.23 -6.82
N LYS A 30 0.78 7.50 -7.22
CA LYS A 30 1.84 8.16 -7.98
C LYS A 30 2.50 9.18 -7.06
N LEU A 31 3.76 8.97 -6.70
CA LEU A 31 4.58 9.84 -5.87
C LEU A 31 5.31 10.87 -6.73
N GLY A 32 5.49 12.08 -6.20
CA GLY A 32 6.14 13.22 -6.85
C GLY A 32 7.66 13.18 -6.83
N VAL A 33 8.26 11.99 -6.70
CA VAL A 33 9.71 11.76 -6.70
C VAL A 33 10.05 10.55 -7.55
N ALA A 34 11.30 10.50 -8.03
CA ALA A 34 11.82 9.39 -8.83
C ALA A 34 12.05 8.12 -7.99
N SER A 35 12.04 6.96 -8.65
CA SER A 35 12.01 5.65 -7.97
C SER A 35 13.23 5.39 -7.09
N TYR A 36 14.40 5.90 -7.48
CA TYR A 36 15.63 5.78 -6.69
C TYR A 36 15.55 6.48 -5.32
N ALA A 37 14.69 7.51 -5.18
CA ALA A 37 14.47 8.21 -3.91
C ALA A 37 13.50 7.45 -2.99
N VAL A 38 12.63 6.61 -3.57
CA VAL A 38 11.64 5.82 -2.81
C VAL A 38 12.27 4.59 -2.17
N PHE A 39 13.16 3.87 -2.88
CA PHE A 39 13.68 2.57 -2.41
C PHE A 39 14.36 2.59 -1.03
N PRO A 40 15.15 3.62 -0.66
CA PRO A 40 15.74 3.69 0.68
C PRO A 40 14.71 3.96 1.79
N LEU A 41 13.51 4.44 1.44
CA LEU A 41 12.49 4.93 2.37
C LEU A 41 11.21 4.08 2.36
N ILE A 42 11.26 2.84 1.85
CA ILE A 42 10.11 1.93 1.79
C ILE A 42 9.46 1.73 3.16
N ALA A 43 10.26 1.57 4.22
CA ALA A 43 9.75 1.41 5.57
C ALA A 43 8.99 2.67 6.05
N GLU A 44 9.48 3.87 5.72
CA GLU A 44 8.80 5.12 6.06
C GLU A 44 7.48 5.27 5.30
N LEU A 45 7.45 4.87 4.02
CA LEU A 45 6.21 4.85 3.24
C LEU A 45 5.18 3.88 3.85
N GLU A 46 5.61 2.71 4.31
CA GLU A 46 4.74 1.76 5.01
C GLU A 46 4.20 2.35 6.32
N ILE A 47 5.02 3.08 7.09
CA ILE A 47 4.62 3.75 8.33
C ILE A 47 3.57 4.84 8.05
N ASP A 48 3.83 5.71 7.07
CA ASP A 48 2.93 6.80 6.68
C ASP A 48 1.58 6.25 6.23
N VAL A 49 1.59 5.24 5.37
CA VAL A 49 0.37 4.59 4.87
C VAL A 49 -0.37 3.87 6.00
N ALA A 50 0.35 3.17 6.89
CA ALA A 50 -0.25 2.48 8.04
C ALA A 50 -0.95 3.46 8.98
N GLY A 51 -0.25 4.53 9.39
CA GLY A 51 -0.81 5.58 10.25
C GLY A 51 -2.00 6.27 9.59
N GLY A 52 -1.89 6.54 8.28
CA GLY A 52 -2.96 7.13 7.48
C GLY A 52 -4.18 6.22 7.27
N THR A 53 -4.07 4.90 7.46
CA THR A 53 -5.17 3.93 7.27
C THR A 53 -5.63 3.25 8.55
N TYR A 54 -5.07 3.64 9.71
CA TYR A 54 -5.28 2.99 11.02
C TYR A 54 -4.86 1.51 11.06
N LEU A 55 -3.90 1.14 10.22
CA LEU A 55 -3.31 -0.20 10.19
C LEU A 55 -1.96 -0.20 10.92
N LYS A 56 -1.42 -1.40 11.14
CA LYS A 56 -0.02 -1.55 11.56
C LYS A 56 0.90 -1.52 10.35
N GLN A 57 2.16 -1.13 10.53
CA GLN A 57 3.17 -1.20 9.46
C GLN A 57 3.24 -2.60 8.83
N SER A 58 3.17 -3.66 9.64
CA SER A 58 3.18 -5.05 9.13
C SER A 58 1.99 -5.41 8.23
N GLN A 59 0.94 -4.57 8.24
CA GLN A 59 -0.24 -4.71 7.38
C GLN A 59 -0.15 -3.91 6.08
N VAL A 60 0.96 -3.21 5.84
CA VAL A 60 1.22 -2.49 4.60
C VAL A 60 2.36 -3.18 3.89
N ARG A 61 2.18 -3.50 2.62
CA ARG A 61 3.21 -4.16 1.80
C ARG A 61 3.41 -3.40 0.52
N ILE A 62 4.62 -2.92 0.29
CA ILE A 62 4.98 -2.35 -1.00
C ILE A 62 5.29 -3.51 -1.96
N MET A 63 4.42 -3.70 -2.94
CA MET A 63 4.51 -4.81 -3.91
C MET A 63 5.41 -4.46 -5.10
N GLY A 64 5.57 -3.17 -5.39
CA GLY A 64 6.44 -2.68 -6.45
C GLY A 64 6.45 -1.16 -6.50
N ALA A 65 7.54 -0.58 -7.00
CA ALA A 65 7.70 0.84 -7.21
C ALA A 65 8.52 1.06 -8.49
N ASP A 66 7.89 1.66 -9.50
CA ASP A 66 8.46 1.82 -10.84
C ASP A 66 8.34 3.28 -11.29
N ALA A 67 9.23 3.71 -12.19
CA ALA A 67 9.13 5.05 -12.78
C ALA A 67 7.82 5.18 -13.58
N ASP A 68 7.19 6.35 -13.53
CA ASP A 68 5.99 6.58 -14.33
C ASP A 68 6.35 6.66 -15.82
N ASN A 69 5.55 5.98 -16.66
CA ASN A 69 5.82 5.89 -18.10
C ASN A 69 5.77 7.25 -18.80
N GLN A 70 5.05 8.23 -18.24
CA GLN A 70 4.92 9.57 -18.82
C GLN A 70 5.90 10.56 -18.20
N ASP A 71 6.37 10.30 -16.97
CA ASP A 71 7.22 11.20 -16.19
C ASP A 71 8.19 10.39 -15.31
N GLN A 72 9.43 10.23 -15.76
CA GLN A 72 10.45 9.45 -15.04
C GLN A 72 10.89 10.10 -13.72
N GLU A 73 10.50 11.36 -13.46
CA GLU A 73 10.70 12.03 -12.18
C GLU A 73 9.62 11.69 -11.15
N LYS A 74 8.62 10.87 -11.53
CA LYS A 74 7.56 10.35 -10.65
C LYS A 74 7.62 8.84 -10.53
N THR A 75 7.09 8.33 -9.42
CA THR A 75 7.09 6.88 -9.13
C THR A 75 5.68 6.38 -8.94
N VAL A 76 5.32 5.30 -9.63
CA VAL A 76 4.09 4.55 -9.38
C VAL A 76 4.40 3.45 -8.37
N VAL A 77 3.70 3.47 -7.23
CA VAL A 77 3.85 2.48 -6.16
C VAL A 77 2.58 1.64 -6.05
N ASN A 78 2.75 0.33 -6.04
CA ASN A 78 1.68 -0.66 -5.79
C ASN A 78 1.76 -1.12 -4.34
N ILE A 79 0.66 -1.01 -3.62
CA ILE A 79 0.58 -1.29 -2.18
C ILE A 79 -0.56 -2.27 -1.92
N ASP A 80 -0.25 -3.35 -1.20
CA ASP A 80 -1.24 -4.24 -0.62
C ASP A 80 -1.44 -3.88 0.85
N LEU A 81 -2.65 -3.48 1.22
CA LEU A 81 -3.07 -3.42 2.62
C LEU A 81 -3.63 -4.78 2.99
N VAL A 82 -3.05 -5.44 3.99
CA VAL A 82 -3.38 -6.81 4.36
C VAL A 82 -4.15 -6.88 5.69
N PRO A 83 -5.27 -7.61 5.75
CA PRO A 83 -6.03 -7.77 6.99
C PRO A 83 -5.31 -8.69 7.99
N LEU A 84 -5.69 -8.60 9.27
CA LEU A 84 -5.29 -9.57 10.29
C LEU A 84 -6.15 -10.85 10.25
N GLY A 85 -7.36 -10.76 9.71
CA GLY A 85 -8.24 -11.90 9.40
C GLY A 85 -8.14 -12.28 7.91
N GLU A 86 -9.14 -13.01 7.39
CA GLU A 86 -9.15 -13.41 5.99
C GLU A 86 -9.32 -12.23 5.01
N LYS A 87 -10.09 -11.22 5.42
CA LYS A 87 -10.50 -10.08 4.60
C LYS A 87 -10.87 -8.87 5.48
N PHE A 88 -10.94 -7.67 4.90
CA PHE A 88 -11.55 -6.51 5.55
C PHE A 88 -13.08 -6.60 5.50
N ASP A 89 -13.76 -6.11 6.52
CA ASP A 89 -15.20 -5.86 6.42
C ASP A 89 -15.46 -4.63 5.53
N ASN A 90 -16.67 -4.53 4.99
CA ASN A 90 -17.02 -3.47 4.04
C ASN A 90 -16.92 -2.06 4.64
N ALA A 91 -17.16 -1.90 5.95
CA ALA A 91 -17.07 -0.59 6.59
C ALA A 91 -15.61 -0.14 6.70
N THR A 92 -14.71 -1.04 7.11
CA THR A 92 -13.27 -0.77 7.13
C THR A 92 -12.72 -0.50 5.73
N ALA A 93 -13.13 -1.29 4.73
CA ALA A 93 -12.72 -1.09 3.34
C ALA A 93 -13.19 0.27 2.78
N LEU A 94 -14.45 0.65 3.05
CA LEU A 94 -14.99 1.96 2.66
C LEU A 94 -14.25 3.11 3.35
N LEU A 95 -13.96 2.99 4.65
CA LEU A 95 -13.20 3.98 5.39
C LEU A 95 -11.81 4.20 4.76
N ILE A 96 -11.10 3.11 4.45
CA ILE A 96 -9.77 3.19 3.82
C ILE A 96 -9.88 3.86 2.44
N TYR A 97 -10.86 3.46 1.62
CA TYR A 97 -11.11 4.07 0.32
C TYR A 97 -11.32 5.59 0.41
N GLU A 98 -12.21 6.03 1.30
CA GLU A 98 -12.48 7.45 1.51
C GLU A 98 -11.24 8.20 1.98
N ARG A 99 -10.43 7.60 2.86
CA ARG A 99 -9.24 8.25 3.40
C ARG A 99 -8.18 8.53 2.34
N PHE A 100 -7.97 7.62 1.38
CA PHE A 100 -7.08 7.89 0.25
C PHE A 100 -7.62 9.00 -0.64
N TRP A 101 -8.88 8.90 -1.10
CA TRP A 101 -9.45 9.87 -2.02
C TRP A 101 -9.62 11.27 -1.41
N GLN A 102 -9.86 11.35 -0.11
CA GLN A 102 -9.91 12.61 0.64
C GLN A 102 -8.54 13.09 1.13
N LYS A 103 -7.43 12.45 0.70
CA LYS A 103 -6.05 12.81 1.09
C LYS A 103 -5.80 12.82 2.61
N LYS A 104 -6.50 11.96 3.34
CA LYS A 104 -6.34 11.76 4.79
C LYS A 104 -5.22 10.76 5.15
N VAL A 105 -4.63 10.11 4.15
CA VAL A 105 -3.38 9.35 4.30
C VAL A 105 -2.23 10.33 4.13
N ALA A 106 -1.63 10.76 5.25
CA ALA A 106 -0.52 11.70 5.23
C ALA A 106 0.76 10.96 4.87
N ILE A 107 1.30 11.25 3.69
CA ILE A 107 2.61 10.78 3.24
C ILE A 107 3.55 11.97 3.29
N ASN A 108 4.75 11.79 3.85
CA ASN A 108 5.69 12.88 4.07
C ASN A 108 6.19 13.45 2.73
N ALA A 109 5.70 14.64 2.37
CA ALA A 109 6.02 15.30 1.11
C ALA A 109 7.52 15.66 0.98
N SER A 110 8.25 15.84 2.08
CA SER A 110 9.70 16.05 2.02
C SER A 110 10.47 14.81 1.57
N HIS A 111 9.90 13.61 1.76
CA HIS A 111 10.49 12.34 1.32
C HIS A 111 9.97 11.90 -0.05
N PHE A 112 8.66 12.08 -0.28
CA PHE A 112 7.96 11.45 -1.42
C PHE A 112 7.31 12.44 -2.39
N GLY A 113 7.44 13.74 -2.14
CA GLY A 113 6.71 14.77 -2.86
C GLY A 113 5.21 14.69 -2.63
N ASP A 114 4.44 15.49 -3.36
CA ASP A 114 2.99 15.31 -3.42
C ASP A 114 2.67 13.97 -4.07
N TYR A 115 1.59 13.33 -3.63
CA TYR A 115 1.14 12.08 -4.23
C TYR A 115 -0.24 12.24 -4.88
N GLU A 116 -0.53 11.40 -5.86
CA GLU A 116 -1.83 11.22 -6.48
C GLU A 116 -2.35 9.80 -6.22
N VAL A 117 -3.66 9.66 -6.02
CA VAL A 117 -4.30 8.34 -5.90
C VAL A 117 -4.70 7.92 -7.30
N VAL A 118 -4.15 6.81 -7.79
CA VAL A 118 -4.50 6.26 -9.11
C VAL A 118 -5.71 5.34 -8.97
N TYR A 119 -5.68 4.41 -8.00
CA TYR A 119 -6.85 3.64 -7.60
C TYR A 119 -6.74 3.11 -6.18
N VAL A 120 -7.90 2.81 -5.60
CA VAL A 120 -8.07 1.97 -4.41
C VAL A 120 -9.11 0.92 -4.76
N HIS A 121 -8.72 -0.35 -4.73
CA HIS A 121 -9.55 -1.47 -5.19
C HIS A 121 -9.70 -2.53 -4.12
N TYR A 122 -10.94 -2.92 -3.85
CA TYR A 122 -11.32 -4.01 -2.97
C TYR A 122 -12.50 -4.77 -3.62
N PRO A 123 -12.42 -6.10 -3.82
CA PRO A 123 -13.47 -6.90 -4.47
C PRO A 123 -14.81 -6.95 -3.72
#